data_AF-A0A843EWR8-F1
#
_entry.id   AF-A0A843EWR8-F1
#
_cell.length_a   1.000
_cell.length_b   1.000
_cell.length_c   1.000
_cell.angle_alpha   90.00
_cell.angle_beta   90.00
_cell.angle_gamma   90.00
#
_symmetry.space_group_name_H-M   'P 1'
#
loop_
_entity.id
_entity.type
_entity.pdbx_description
1 polymer ?
#
loop_
_entity_poly.entity_id
_entity_poly.type
_entity_poly.pdbx_seq_one_letter_code
_entity_poly.pdbx_strand_id
1 'polypeptide(L)'
;TNNEDIDYNEQLLDWRDSASDYFILDSGKGSGKTFDWDLVDKEILNKPFFLAGGLNSENIASAIEEFNPFAVDLSSSVETDGFKDEEKIKEIIEIMENYR
;
A
#
# COMPACT_ATOMS: atom_id res chain seq x y z
N THR A 1 -28.44 2.09 -8.95
CA THR A 1 -27.83 0.90 -9.56
C THR A 1 -26.98 0.26 -8.50
N ASN A 2 -27.24 -1.02 -8.22
CA ASN A 2 -26.77 -1.75 -7.06
C ASN A 2 -25.25 -1.64 -6.90
N ASN A 3 -24.79 -0.95 -5.87
CA ASN A 3 -23.45 -1.18 -5.34
C ASN A 3 -23.58 -2.50 -4.58
N GLU A 4 -23.17 -3.59 -5.23
CA GLU A 4 -22.71 -4.77 -4.50
C GLU A 4 -21.51 -4.26 -3.69
N ASP A 5 -21.73 -4.02 -2.40
CA ASP A 5 -20.65 -3.68 -1.48
C ASP A 5 -19.64 -4.84 -1.57
N ILE A 6 -18.48 -4.55 -2.14
CA ILE A 6 -17.38 -5.51 -2.24
C ILE A 6 -17.00 -5.88 -0.80
N ASP A 7 -17.28 -7.12 -0.40
CA ASP A 7 -16.76 -7.64 0.85
C ASP A 7 -15.27 -7.96 0.64
N TYR A 8 -14.42 -7.01 0.99
CA TYR A 8 -12.97 -7.15 0.91
C TYR A 8 -12.48 -8.37 1.71
N ASN A 9 -13.18 -8.77 2.77
CA ASN A 9 -12.74 -9.87 3.63
C ASN A 9 -12.90 -11.23 2.95
N GLU A 10 -13.96 -11.44 2.17
CA GLU A 10 -14.14 -12.70 1.42
C GLU A 10 -13.02 -12.86 0.37
N GLN A 11 -12.67 -11.79 -0.34
CA GLN A 11 -11.55 -11.81 -1.29
C GLN A 11 -10.20 -12.03 -0.61
N LEU A 12 -9.99 -11.41 0.56
CA LEU A 12 -8.76 -11.60 1.34
C LEU A 12 -8.60 -13.05 1.82
N LEU A 13 -9.70 -13.77 2.12
CA LEU A 13 -9.65 -15.19 2.47
C LEU A 13 -9.22 -16.05 1.28
N ASP A 14 -9.77 -15.81 0.09
CA ASP A 14 -9.37 -16.50 -1.13
C ASP A 14 -7.89 -16.23 -1.46
N TRP A 15 -7.44 -14.99 -1.27
CA TRP A 15 -6.05 -14.62 -1.51
C TRP A 15 -5.13 -15.25 -0.48
N ARG A 16 -5.50 -15.25 0.79
CA ARG A 16 -4.77 -15.94 1.87
C ARG A 16 -4.51 -17.39 1.50
N ASP A 17 -5.50 -18.11 0.98
CA ASP A 17 -5.38 -19.53 0.68
C ASP A 17 -4.80 -19.83 -0.71
N SER A 18 -4.46 -18.80 -1.49
CA SER A 18 -3.79 -18.94 -2.77
C SER A 18 -2.34 -19.43 -2.67
N ALA A 19 -1.78 -19.88 -3.80
CA ALA A 19 -0.38 -20.29 -3.89
C ALA A 19 0.61 -19.11 -3.94
N SER A 20 0.14 -17.86 -3.93
CA SER A 20 1.01 -16.68 -4.00
C SER A 20 1.78 -16.48 -2.69
N ASP A 21 3.07 -16.16 -2.84
CA ASP A 21 3.98 -15.84 -1.72
C ASP A 21 3.72 -14.44 -1.14
N TYR A 22 3.36 -13.48 -2.01
CA TYR A 22 3.09 -12.08 -1.67
C TYR A 22 1.85 -11.56 -2.40
N PHE A 23 1.22 -10.54 -1.82
CA PHE A 23 0.13 -9.77 -2.44
C PHE A 23 0.49 -8.30 -2.53
N ILE A 24 -0.11 -7.57 -3.46
CA ILE A 24 -0.08 -6.11 -3.48
C ILE A 24 -1.48 -5.62 -3.09
N LEU A 25 -1.54 -4.79 -2.06
CA LEU A 25 -2.73 -4.03 -1.71
C LEU A 25 -2.57 -2.63 -2.30
N ASP A 26 -3.38 -2.30 -3.32
CA ASP A 26 -3.34 -1.02 -4.01
C ASP A 26 -4.61 -0.22 -3.72
N SER A 27 -4.44 1.06 -3.37
CA SER A 27 -5.53 2.00 -3.12
C SER A 27 -6.39 2.31 -4.36
N GLY A 28 -5.92 1.91 -5.55
CA GLY A 28 -6.70 1.84 -6.77
C GLY A 28 -7.03 3.20 -7.41
N LYS A 29 -6.65 4.34 -6.80
CA LYS A 29 -6.82 5.67 -7.41
C LYS A 29 -5.69 6.61 -7.05
N GLY A 30 -5.01 7.15 -8.07
CA GLY A 30 -4.10 8.31 -8.00
C GLY A 30 -4.78 9.63 -7.62
N SER A 31 -5.74 9.59 -6.69
CA SER A 31 -6.56 10.72 -6.23
C SER A 31 -5.92 11.50 -5.08
N GLY A 32 -4.73 11.10 -4.62
CA GLY A 32 -4.07 11.67 -3.45
C GLY A 32 -4.76 11.31 -2.12
N LYS A 33 -5.83 10.51 -2.14
CA LYS A 33 -6.43 9.92 -0.94
C LYS A 33 -5.72 8.62 -0.62
N THR A 34 -5.23 8.51 0.60
CA THR A 34 -4.86 7.25 1.22
C THR A 34 -6.06 6.29 1.12
N PHE A 35 -5.79 5.01 0.82
CA PHE A 35 -6.82 3.97 0.93
C PHE A 35 -7.41 4.02 2.34
N ASP A 36 -8.71 3.82 2.43
CA ASP A 36 -9.39 3.69 3.70
C ASP A 36 -9.15 2.27 4.22
N TRP A 37 -8.04 2.11 4.94
CA TRP A 37 -7.56 0.80 5.34
C TRP A 37 -8.35 0.20 6.51
N ASP A 38 -9.29 0.93 7.10
CA ASP A 38 -10.31 0.39 8.00
C ASP A 38 -11.21 -0.65 7.30
N LEU A 39 -11.18 -0.69 5.95
CA LEU A 39 -11.90 -1.67 5.13
C LEU A 39 -11.24 -3.05 5.07
N VAL A 40 -10.02 -3.20 5.56
CA VAL A 40 -9.25 -4.45 5.48
C VAL A 40 -9.05 -5.02 6.88
N ASP A 41 -9.56 -6.23 7.10
CA ASP A 41 -9.31 -6.95 8.35
C ASP A 41 -7.84 -7.40 8.42
N LYS A 42 -7.09 -6.74 9.31
CA LYS A 42 -5.67 -6.99 9.56
C LYS A 42 -5.42 -8.41 10.10
N GLU A 43 -6.41 -9.06 10.71
CA GLU A 43 -6.29 -10.46 11.16
C GLU A 43 -6.28 -11.45 9.97
N ILE A 44 -6.85 -11.06 8.83
CA ILE A 44 -6.85 -11.87 7.60
C ILE A 44 -5.50 -11.75 6.87
N LEU A 45 -4.80 -10.63 7.03
CA LEU A 45 -3.46 -10.36 6.48
C LEU A 45 -2.33 -11.11 7.22
N ASN A 46 -2.46 -12.43 7.38
CA ASN A 46 -1.42 -13.29 7.95
C ASN A 46 -0.32 -13.69 6.97
N LYS A 47 -0.36 -13.18 5.72
CA LYS A 47 0.69 -13.38 4.71
C LYS A 47 1.42 -12.07 4.42
N PRO A 48 2.73 -12.12 4.11
CA PRO A 48 3.48 -10.93 3.70
C PRO A 48 2.82 -10.24 2.50
N PHE A 49 2.71 -8.91 2.56
CA PHE A 49 2.10 -8.11 1.49
C PHE A 49 2.88 -6.83 1.25
N PHE A 50 2.74 -6.30 0.04
CA PHE A 50 3.27 -5.03 -0.39
C PHE A 50 2.14 -4.00 -0.34
N LEU A 51 2.46 -2.80 0.14
CA LEU A 51 1.53 -1.69 0.19
C LEU A 51 1.77 -0.75 -0.99
N ALA A 52 0.73 -0.47 -1.78
CA ALA A 52 0.81 0.37 -2.97
C ALA A 52 -0.30 1.43 -2.99
N GLY A 53 -0.15 2.38 -3.91
CA GLY A 53 -1.21 3.32 -4.27
C GLY A 53 -1.24 4.58 -3.42
N GLY A 54 -0.79 5.70 -3.99
CA GLY A 54 -0.90 7.02 -3.37
C GLY A 54 0.07 7.28 -2.20
N LEU A 55 1.03 6.38 -1.97
CA LEU A 55 2.10 6.59 -0.98
C LEU A 55 3.05 7.71 -1.42
N ASN A 56 3.47 8.56 -0.49
CA ASN A 56 4.39 9.68 -0.67
C ASN A 56 5.11 10.01 0.64
N SER A 57 5.99 11.03 0.65
CA SER A 57 6.80 11.37 1.83
C SER A 57 5.99 11.89 3.01
N GLU A 58 4.77 12.35 2.79
CA GLU A 58 3.88 12.85 3.84
C GLU A 58 3.11 11.72 4.55
N ASN A 59 2.86 10.58 3.89
CA ASN A 59 1.99 9.51 4.42
C ASN A 59 2.66 8.14 4.61
N ILE A 60 3.86 7.92 4.05
CA ILE A 60 4.50 6.60 4.07
C ILE A 60 4.84 6.13 5.49
N ALA A 61 5.25 7.05 6.36
CA ALA A 61 5.56 6.76 7.76
C ALA A 61 4.35 6.19 8.50
N SER A 62 3.23 6.89 8.47
CA SER A 62 1.98 6.43 9.10
C SER A 62 1.47 5.13 8.49
N ALA A 63 1.61 4.96 7.17
CA ALA A 63 1.23 3.72 6.51
C ALA A 63 2.09 2.53 6.98
N ILE A 64 3.40 2.71 7.15
CA ILE A 64 4.27 1.65 7.67
C ILE A 64 3.92 1.31 9.12
N GLU A 65 3.74 2.32 9.99
CA GLU A 65 3.37 2.12 11.40
C GLU A 65 2.03 1.39 11.54
N GLU A 66 1.07 1.72 10.69
CA GLU A 66 -0.30 1.22 10.81
C GLU A 66 -0.48 -0.19 10.23
N PHE A 67 0.24 -0.54 9.16
CA PHE A 67 0.06 -1.81 8.43
C PHE A 67 1.22 -2.78 8.57
N ASN A 68 2.40 -2.30 8.97
CA ASN A 68 3.62 -3.10 9.02
C ASN A 68 3.81 -3.97 7.75
N PRO A 69 3.76 -3.37 6.54
CA PRO A 69 3.83 -4.13 5.30
C PRO A 69 5.22 -4.75 5.13
N PHE A 70 5.30 -5.84 4.37
CA PHE A 70 6.59 -6.43 4.03
C PHE A 70 7.43 -5.51 3.14
N ALA A 71 6.77 -4.80 2.21
CA ALA A 71 7.38 -3.79 1.35
C ALA A 71 6.37 -2.72 0.95
N VAL A 72 6.86 -1.61 0.39
CA VAL A 72 6.03 -0.56 -0.23
C VAL A 72 6.33 -0.47 -1.72
N ASP A 73 5.32 -0.16 -2.52
CA ASP A 73 5.43 0.09 -3.96
C ASP A 73 5.07 1.56 -4.27
N LEU A 74 6.01 2.24 -4.94
CA LEU A 74 5.94 3.68 -5.21
C LEU A 74 6.06 3.94 -6.71
N SER A 75 5.13 4.72 -7.23
CA SER A 75 5.10 5.08 -8.65
C SER A 75 5.23 6.59 -8.85
N SER A 76 4.12 7.33 -9.01
CA SER A 76 4.11 8.74 -9.41
C SER A 76 4.60 9.73 -8.34
N SER A 77 4.58 9.36 -7.05
CA SER A 77 5.00 10.24 -5.96
C SER A 77 6.51 10.51 -5.96
N VAL A 78 7.28 9.61 -6.56
CA VAL A 78 8.74 9.73 -6.72
C VAL A 78 9.13 10.16 -8.13
N GLU A 79 8.20 10.79 -8.86
CA GLU A 79 8.43 11.31 -10.21
C GLU A 79 8.41 12.84 -10.25
N THR A 80 9.22 13.40 -11.15
CA THR A 80 9.20 14.81 -11.57
C THR A 80 9.09 14.82 -13.09
N ASP A 81 8.09 15.55 -13.62
CA ASP A 81 7.78 15.60 -15.06
C ASP A 81 7.65 14.23 -15.74
N GLY A 82 7.14 13.23 -15.00
CA GLY A 82 6.93 11.86 -15.49
C GLY A 82 8.19 10.98 -15.53
N PHE A 83 9.31 11.46 -14.99
CA PHE A 83 10.54 10.70 -14.83
C PHE A 83 10.85 10.48 -13.36
N LYS A 84 11.47 9.35 -13.02
CA LYS A 84 11.93 9.08 -11.65
C LYS A 84 12.90 10.16 -11.20
N ASP A 85 12.62 10.72 -10.03
CA ASP A 85 13.40 11.77 -9.40
C ASP A 85 14.24 11.16 -8.27
N GLU A 86 15.56 11.20 -8.43
CA GLU A 86 16.50 10.61 -7.47
C GLU A 86 16.37 11.21 -6.06
N GLU A 87 16.13 12.52 -5.97
CA GLU A 87 16.04 13.20 -4.67
C GLU A 87 14.76 12.81 -3.92
N LYS A 88 13.64 12.68 -4.64
CA LYS A 88 12.39 12.17 -4.03
C LYS A 88 12.52 10.72 -3.59
N ILE A 89 13.24 9.89 -4.36
CA ILE A 89 13.50 8.49 -3.97
C ILE A 89 14.34 8.45 -2.69
N LYS A 90 15.41 9.26 -2.60
CA LYS A 90 16.26 9.34 -1.39
C LYS A 90 15.46 9.79 -0.18
N GLU A 91 14.65 10.85 -0.32
CA GLU A 91 13.79 11.36 0.75
C GLU A 91 12.90 10.24 1.33
N ILE A 92 12.25 9.46 0.47
CA ILE A 92 11.42 8.34 0.91
C ILE A 92 12.25 7.27 1.64
N ILE A 93 13.40 6.88 1.08
CA ILE A 93 14.27 5.87 1.68
C ILE A 93 14.71 6.31 3.07
N GLU A 94 15.13 7.57 3.24
CA GLU A 94 15.53 8.13 4.53
C GLU A 94 14.40 8.09 5.56
N ILE A 95 13.16 8.38 5.16
CA ILE A 95 12.00 8.24 6.04
C ILE A 95 11.84 6.78 6.48
N MET A 96 11.88 5.84 5.53
CA MET A 96 11.70 4.41 5.78
C MET A 96 12.80 3.79 6.65
N GLU A 97 14.03 4.32 6.63
CA GLU A 97 15.12 3.82 7.47
C GLU A 97 14.86 3.97 8.97
N ASN A 98 13.99 4.90 9.37
CA ASN A 98 13.56 5.03 10.77
C ASN A 98 12.58 3.93 11.23
N TYR A 99 12.13 3.07 10.31
CA TYR A 99 11.10 2.06 10.52
C TYR A 99 11.60 0.62 10.30
N ARG A 100 12.92 0.43 10.22
CA ARG A 100 13.57 -0.89 10.11
C ARG A 100 13.73 -1.59 11.46
#